data_AF-A0A9Q2FQZ8-F1
#
_entry.id   AF-A0A9Q2FQZ8-F1
#
_cell.length_a   1.000
_cell.length_b   1.000
_cell.length_c   1.000
_cell.angle_alpha   90.00
_cell.angle_beta   90.00
_cell.angle_gamma   90.00
#
_symmetry.space_group_name_H-M   'P 1'
#
loop_
_entity.id
_entity.type
_entity.pdbx_description
1 polymer ?
#
loop_
_entity_poly.entity_id
_entity_poly.type
_entity_poly.pdbx_seq_one_letter_code
_entity_poly.pdbx_strand_id
1 'polypeptide(L)'
;MIRPVAALCGLSLLSVLAAGTATAADSGWSAPKCGAEPTAPTVKAGTVAQYNESVDRVTAYEKEARAYNACVSGQANREETAISQDASARISHIHTASAAVQSRIAGSFQKLSTELTAAGRKLGHH
;
A
#
# COMPACT_ATOMS: atom_id res chain seq x y z
N MET A 1 6.83 61.72 -3.89
CA MET A 1 6.44 61.21 -5.22
C MET A 1 7.63 60.46 -5.80
N ILE A 2 7.40 59.28 -6.38
CA ILE A 2 8.13 58.61 -7.50
C ILE A 2 7.84 57.10 -7.40
N ARG A 3 7.07 56.61 -8.36
CA ARG A 3 7.09 55.24 -8.94
C ARG A 3 7.67 55.42 -10.37
N PRO A 4 7.90 54.37 -11.19
CA PRO A 4 8.24 52.95 -11.00
C PRO A 4 9.48 52.56 -11.87
N VAL A 5 9.95 51.30 -11.88
CA VAL A 5 10.35 50.55 -13.11
C VAL A 5 10.38 49.05 -12.77
N ALA A 6 9.82 48.26 -13.69
CA ALA A 6 9.69 46.81 -13.69
C ALA A 6 11.03 46.08 -13.90
N ALA A 7 11.14 44.87 -13.37
CA ALA A 7 12.01 43.83 -13.93
C ALA A 7 11.32 42.47 -13.80
N LEU A 8 10.81 41.99 -14.93
CA LEU A 8 10.41 40.61 -15.17
C LEU A 8 11.67 39.73 -15.27
N CYS A 9 11.73 38.66 -14.48
CA CYS A 9 12.45 37.42 -14.73
C CYS A 9 11.65 36.36 -13.95
N GLY A 10 10.87 35.47 -14.57
CA GLY A 10 11.28 34.60 -15.66
C GLY A 10 11.88 33.32 -15.06
N LEU A 11 11.11 32.58 -14.26
CA LEU A 11 11.47 31.21 -13.89
C LEU A 11 10.32 30.26 -14.26
N SER A 12 10.38 29.83 -15.51
CA SER A 12 9.63 28.70 -16.05
C SER A 12 10.00 27.46 -15.23
N LEU A 13 9.15 27.07 -14.28
CA LEU A 13 9.21 25.74 -13.69
C LEU A 13 8.71 24.77 -14.74
N LEU A 14 9.67 24.26 -15.51
CA LEU A 14 9.49 23.15 -16.43
C LEU A 14 8.77 22.00 -15.72
N SER A 15 7.68 21.60 -16.35
CA SER A 15 6.96 20.36 -16.17
C SER A 15 7.94 19.18 -16.26
N VAL A 16 8.52 18.76 -15.14
CA VAL A 16 9.03 17.40 -15.02
C VAL A 16 7.79 16.52 -14.84
N LEU A 17 7.17 16.17 -15.97
CA LEU A 17 6.52 14.87 -16.07
C LEU A 17 7.65 13.88 -15.83
N ALA A 18 7.85 13.51 -14.56
CA ALA A 18 8.36 12.20 -14.26
C ALA A 18 7.31 11.25 -14.85
N ALA A 19 7.49 10.91 -16.11
CA ALA A 19 7.12 9.61 -16.63
C ALA A 19 7.98 8.61 -15.85
N GLY A 20 7.68 8.46 -14.56
CA GLY A 20 7.84 7.19 -13.90
C GLY A 20 6.94 6.29 -14.72
N THR A 21 7.54 5.53 -15.63
CA THR A 21 7.00 4.23 -15.96
C THR A 21 6.86 3.55 -14.62
N ALA A 22 5.68 3.68 -14.01
CA ALA A 22 5.18 2.68 -13.10
C ALA A 22 5.04 1.43 -13.96
N THR A 23 6.17 0.80 -14.24
CA THR A 23 6.25 -0.64 -14.30
C THR A 23 5.76 -1.03 -12.91
N ALA A 24 4.44 -1.14 -12.75
CA ALA A 24 3.90 -2.14 -11.85
C ALA A 24 4.68 -3.37 -12.27
N ALA A 25 5.63 -3.77 -11.41
CA ALA A 25 6.41 -4.96 -11.64
C ALA A 25 5.43 -6.04 -12.10
N ASP A 26 5.87 -6.95 -12.96
CA ASP A 26 5.47 -8.34 -12.78
C ASP A 26 5.65 -8.63 -11.29
N SER A 27 4.60 -8.41 -10.50
CA SER A 27 4.67 -8.48 -9.06
C SER A 27 4.77 -9.96 -8.84
N GLY A 28 5.96 -10.45 -8.50
CA GLY A 28 6.32 -11.87 -8.38
C GLY A 28 5.51 -12.67 -7.35
N TRP A 29 4.36 -12.15 -6.96
CA TRP A 29 3.28 -12.89 -6.35
C TRP A 29 2.79 -13.98 -7.31
N SER A 30 2.70 -15.18 -6.78
CA SER A 30 2.09 -16.33 -7.42
C SER A 30 1.12 -16.95 -6.41
N ALA A 31 0.24 -17.83 -6.88
CA ALA A 31 -0.64 -18.61 -6.02
C ALA A 31 -0.09 -20.04 -5.89
N PRO A 32 1.00 -20.29 -5.13
CA PRO A 32 1.71 -21.57 -5.11
C PRO A 32 0.85 -22.76 -4.67
N LYS A 33 -0.31 -22.52 -4.03
CA LYS A 33 -1.22 -23.56 -3.58
C LYS A 33 -2.32 -23.90 -4.60
N CYS A 34 -2.41 -23.17 -5.70
CA CYS A 34 -3.47 -23.34 -6.70
C CYS A 34 -3.09 -24.25 -7.88
N GLY A 35 -1.85 -24.73 -7.92
CA GLY A 35 -1.34 -25.53 -9.03
C GLY A 35 -0.98 -24.66 -10.23
N ALA A 36 -0.85 -25.30 -11.40
CA ALA A 36 -0.56 -24.60 -12.63
C ALA A 36 -1.83 -23.99 -13.24
N GLU A 37 -1.69 -22.83 -13.87
CA GLU A 37 -2.76 -22.24 -14.67
C GLU A 37 -3.06 -23.15 -15.87
N PRO A 38 -4.34 -23.52 -16.09
CA PRO A 38 -4.71 -24.33 -17.25
C PRO A 38 -4.46 -23.55 -18.53
N THR A 39 -3.95 -24.23 -19.56
CA THR A 39 -3.67 -23.59 -20.85
C THR A 39 -4.90 -23.61 -21.74
N ALA A 40 -5.28 -22.45 -22.27
CA ALA A 40 -6.41 -22.33 -23.19
C ALA A 40 -6.19 -23.21 -24.46
N PRO A 41 -7.14 -24.06 -24.84
CA PRO A 41 -7.00 -24.93 -26.00
C PRO A 41 -7.22 -24.15 -27.30
N THR A 42 -6.57 -24.60 -28.38
CA THR A 42 -6.89 -24.10 -29.73
C THR A 42 -8.25 -24.64 -30.20
N VAL A 43 -9.07 -23.77 -30.80
CA VAL A 43 -10.35 -24.14 -31.43
C VAL A 43 -10.12 -24.47 -32.91
N LYS A 44 -10.67 -25.59 -33.36
CA LYS A 44 -10.64 -26.04 -34.77
C LYS A 44 -12.08 -26.16 -35.29
N ALA A 45 -12.34 -25.64 -36.49
CA ALA A 45 -13.69 -25.61 -37.06
C ALA A 45 -13.73 -26.01 -38.54
N GLY A 46 -12.72 -26.74 -39.04
CA GLY A 46 -12.65 -27.16 -40.44
C GLY A 46 -13.65 -28.27 -40.81
N THR A 47 -14.10 -29.05 -39.81
CA THR A 47 -15.17 -30.06 -39.96
C THR A 47 -16.03 -30.09 -38.71
N VAL A 48 -17.23 -30.70 -38.81
CA VAL A 48 -18.13 -30.91 -37.66
C VAL A 48 -17.43 -31.72 -36.56
N ALA A 49 -16.64 -32.73 -36.93
CA ALA A 49 -15.87 -33.52 -35.97
C ALA A 49 -14.84 -32.67 -35.21
N GLN A 50 -14.09 -31.82 -35.93
CA GLN A 50 -13.11 -30.90 -35.32
C GLN A 50 -13.78 -29.87 -34.40
N TYR A 51 -14.96 -29.38 -34.79
CA TYR A 51 -15.74 -28.45 -33.98
C TYR A 51 -16.19 -29.11 -32.67
N ASN A 52 -16.82 -30.30 -32.74
CA ASN A 52 -17.27 -31.02 -31.56
C ASN A 52 -16.12 -31.34 -30.61
N GLU A 53 -14.97 -31.78 -31.14
CA GLU A 53 -13.76 -32.00 -30.33
C GLU A 53 -13.28 -30.71 -29.63
N SER A 54 -13.42 -29.57 -30.32
CA SER A 54 -13.06 -28.27 -29.74
C SER A 54 -14.03 -27.83 -28.65
N VAL A 55 -15.33 -28.12 -28.80
CA VAL A 55 -16.34 -27.86 -27.76
C VAL A 55 -16.00 -28.63 -26.48
N ASP A 56 -15.62 -29.90 -26.60
CA ASP A 56 -15.24 -30.72 -25.45
C ASP A 56 -13.98 -30.16 -24.74
N ARG A 57 -12.94 -29.80 -25.51
CA ARG A 57 -11.72 -29.22 -24.95
C ARG A 57 -11.97 -27.87 -24.27
N VAL A 58 -12.77 -27.00 -24.88
CA VAL A 58 -13.12 -25.70 -24.29
C VAL A 58 -13.92 -25.89 -23.02
N THR A 59 -14.90 -26.80 -23.01
CA THR A 59 -15.71 -27.09 -21.82
C THR A 59 -14.84 -27.60 -20.66
N ALA A 60 -13.88 -28.48 -20.94
CA ALA A 60 -12.93 -28.96 -19.94
C ALA A 60 -12.05 -27.81 -19.40
N TYR A 61 -11.49 -27.00 -20.29
CA TYR A 61 -10.70 -25.82 -19.91
C TYR A 61 -11.49 -24.84 -19.06
N GLU A 62 -12.74 -24.50 -19.43
CA GLU A 62 -13.55 -23.55 -18.66
C GLU A 62 -13.79 -24.03 -17.23
N LYS A 63 -14.03 -25.33 -17.05
CA LYS A 63 -14.19 -25.94 -15.72
C LYS A 63 -12.91 -25.79 -14.90
N GLU A 64 -11.76 -26.14 -15.48
CA GLU A 64 -10.46 -26.07 -14.82
C GLU A 64 -10.06 -24.62 -14.51
N ALA A 65 -10.24 -23.70 -15.45
CA ALA A 65 -9.93 -22.29 -15.32
C ALA A 65 -10.78 -21.62 -14.24
N ARG A 66 -12.08 -21.95 -14.14
CA ARG A 66 -12.93 -21.45 -13.05
C ARG A 66 -12.47 -21.94 -11.69
N ALA A 67 -12.09 -23.21 -11.58
CA ALA A 67 -11.58 -23.77 -10.33
C ALA A 67 -10.25 -23.12 -9.92
N TYR A 68 -9.32 -22.96 -10.88
CA TYR A 68 -8.05 -22.28 -10.67
C TYR A 68 -8.26 -20.83 -10.23
N ASN A 69 -9.08 -20.05 -10.95
CA ASN A 69 -9.35 -18.66 -10.60
C ASN A 69 -10.00 -18.51 -9.21
N ALA A 70 -10.94 -19.39 -8.86
CA ALA A 70 -11.53 -19.38 -7.52
C ALA A 70 -10.47 -19.63 -6.42
N CYS A 71 -9.51 -20.52 -6.67
CA CYS A 71 -8.39 -20.74 -5.76
C CYS A 71 -7.50 -19.48 -5.66
N VAL A 72 -7.09 -18.92 -6.80
CA VAL A 72 -6.21 -17.73 -6.86
C VAL A 72 -6.83 -16.57 -6.10
N SER A 73 -8.09 -16.23 -6.37
CA SER A 73 -8.80 -15.15 -5.66
C SER A 73 -8.91 -15.44 -4.16
N GLY A 74 -9.20 -16.70 -3.79
CA GLY A 74 -9.27 -17.09 -2.39
C GLY A 74 -7.93 -16.98 -1.66
N GLN A 75 -6.82 -17.29 -2.34
CA GLN A 75 -5.47 -17.15 -1.78
C GLN A 75 -5.08 -15.67 -1.67
N ALA A 76 -5.27 -14.88 -2.73
CA ALA A 76 -5.02 -13.44 -2.72
C ALA A 76 -5.72 -12.76 -1.54
N ASN A 77 -7.04 -12.96 -1.42
CA ASN A 77 -7.82 -12.35 -0.34
C ASN A 77 -7.35 -12.75 1.06
N ARG A 78 -6.89 -14.00 1.24
CA ARG A 78 -6.31 -14.46 2.51
C ARG A 78 -5.00 -13.74 2.83
N GLU A 79 -4.12 -13.62 1.85
CA GLU A 79 -2.83 -12.95 2.02
C GLU A 79 -3.00 -11.44 2.24
N GLU A 80 -3.86 -10.78 1.46
CA GLU A 80 -4.23 -9.38 1.64
C GLU A 80 -4.80 -9.11 3.04
N THR A 81 -5.67 -10.00 3.52
CA THR A 81 -6.23 -9.91 4.88
C THR A 81 -5.13 -10.04 5.93
N ALA A 82 -4.24 -11.02 5.79
CA ALA A 82 -3.14 -11.23 6.73
C ALA A 82 -2.18 -10.03 6.77
N ILE A 83 -1.82 -9.48 5.60
CA ILE A 83 -0.98 -8.28 5.48
C ILE A 83 -1.67 -7.09 6.14
N SER A 84 -2.96 -6.89 5.88
CA SER A 84 -3.74 -5.77 6.45
C SER A 84 -3.82 -5.84 7.97
N GLN A 85 -3.99 -7.05 8.52
CA GLN A 85 -4.02 -7.28 9.97
C GLN A 85 -2.66 -7.02 10.61
N ASP A 86 -1.57 -7.54 10.03
CA ASP A 86 -0.20 -7.30 10.51
C ASP A 86 0.16 -5.81 10.46
N ALA A 87 -0.14 -5.14 9.35
CA ALA A 87 0.10 -3.70 9.19
C ALA A 87 -0.67 -2.89 10.25
N SER A 88 -1.95 -3.20 10.46
CA SER A 88 -2.78 -2.53 11.47
C SER A 88 -2.22 -2.72 12.89
N ALA A 89 -1.77 -3.93 13.22
CA ALA A 89 -1.17 -4.22 14.51
C ALA A 89 0.13 -3.42 14.73
N ARG A 90 1.00 -3.34 13.72
CA ARG A 90 2.24 -2.56 13.77
C ARG A 90 1.98 -1.06 13.92
N ILE A 91 1.02 -0.53 13.17
CA ILE A 91 0.61 0.88 13.25
C ILE A 91 0.07 1.19 14.64
N SER A 92 -0.81 0.33 15.17
CA SER A 92 -1.35 0.47 16.53
C SER A 92 -0.24 0.50 17.57
N HIS A 93 0.73 -0.41 17.49
CA HIS A 93 1.89 -0.43 18.39
C HIS A 93 2.69 0.89 18.35
N ILE A 94 2.95 1.44 17.15
CA ILE A 94 3.64 2.72 16.99
C ILE A 94 2.84 3.87 17.61
N HIS A 95 1.51 3.89 17.41
CA HIS A 95 0.64 4.91 18.03
C HIS A 95 0.67 4.83 19.56
N THR A 96 0.55 3.63 20.14
CA THR A 96 0.63 3.45 21.59
C THR A 96 1.99 3.90 22.14
N ALA A 97 3.09 3.48 21.50
CA ALA A 97 4.43 3.84 21.94
C ALA A 97 4.70 5.35 21.85
N SER A 98 4.27 6.00 20.76
CA SER A 98 4.43 7.43 20.58
C SER A 98 3.59 8.23 21.59
N ALA A 99 2.34 7.83 21.84
CA ALA A 99 1.50 8.44 22.87
C ALA A 99 2.13 8.32 24.27
N ALA A 100 2.71 7.17 24.60
CA ALA A 100 3.40 6.96 25.87
C ALA A 100 4.63 7.89 26.03
N VAL A 101 5.39 8.10 24.96
CA VAL A 101 6.52 9.04 24.95
C VAL A 101 6.02 10.48 25.18
N GLN A 102 5.00 10.90 24.44
CA GLN A 102 4.41 12.23 24.57
C GLN A 102 3.89 12.48 26.00
N SER A 103 3.19 11.51 26.57
CA SER A 103 2.69 11.56 27.95
C SER A 103 3.84 11.72 28.96
N ARG A 104 4.90 10.92 28.83
CA ARG A 104 6.08 11.02 29.71
C ARG A 104 6.79 12.36 29.60
N ILE A 105 6.92 12.91 28.40
CA ILE A 105 7.51 14.23 28.17
C ILE A 105 6.67 15.32 28.84
N ALA A 106 5.34 15.28 28.64
CA ALA A 106 4.43 16.23 29.27
C ALA A 106 4.52 16.18 30.81
N GLY A 107 4.51 14.97 31.39
CA GLY A 107 4.68 14.80 32.83
C GLY A 107 6.04 15.30 33.35
N SER A 108 7.10 15.12 32.56
CA SER A 108 8.43 15.65 32.89
C SER A 108 8.45 17.18 32.91
N PHE A 109 7.82 17.83 31.93
CA PHE A 109 7.70 19.29 31.91
C PHE A 109 6.88 19.83 33.09
N GLN A 110 5.78 19.17 33.45
CA GLN A 110 5.00 19.55 34.63
C GLN A 110 5.82 19.46 35.92
N LYS A 111 6.60 18.38 36.08
CA LYS A 111 7.50 18.20 37.23
C LYS A 111 8.55 19.31 37.28
N LEU A 112 9.27 19.55 36.18
CA LEU A 112 10.30 20.58 36.10
C LEU A 112 9.74 21.98 36.39
N SER A 113 8.57 22.31 35.84
CA SER A 113 7.88 23.59 36.11
C SER A 113 7.57 23.77 37.60
N THR A 114 7.12 22.69 38.26
CA THR A 114 6.82 22.68 39.70
C THR A 114 8.09 22.88 40.54
N GLU A 115 9.17 22.16 40.19
CA GLU A 115 10.47 22.27 40.86
C GLU A 115 11.08 23.67 40.72
N LEU A 116 11.06 24.24 39.51
CA LEU A 116 11.53 25.61 39.24
C LEU A 116 10.72 26.65 40.02
N THR A 117 9.39 26.51 40.07
CA THR A 117 8.52 27.41 40.85
C THR A 117 8.81 27.32 42.35
N ALA A 118 9.07 26.12 42.87
CA ALA A 118 9.45 25.93 44.27
C ALA A 118 10.82 26.52 44.58
N ALA A 119 11.81 26.31 43.70
CA ALA A 119 13.15 26.88 43.83
C ALA A 119 13.12 28.42 43.79
N GLY A 120 12.39 29.00 42.84
CA GLY A 120 12.25 30.45 42.72
C GLY A 120 11.64 31.09 43.97
N ARG A 121 10.62 30.46 44.57
CA ARG A 121 10.05 30.91 45.86
C ARG A 121 11.06 30.87 47.01
N LYS A 122 11.93 29.87 47.06
CA LYS A 122 12.99 29.80 48.09
C LYS A 122 14.02 30.93 47.92
N LEU A 123 14.41 31.22 46.68
CA LEU A 123 15.40 32.25 46.38
C LEU A 123 14.87 33.68 46.59
N GLY A 124 13.57 33.94 46.40
CA GLY A 124 12.96 35.26 46.60
C GLY A 124 12.61 35.63 48.05
N HIS A 125 12.89 34.75 49.02
CA HIS A 125 12.73 35.01 50.46
C HIS A 125 14.07 35.32 51.18
N HIS A 126 15.13 35.56 50.40
CA HIS A 126 16.39 36.17 50.84
C HIS A 126 16.50 37.59 50.30
#